data_AF-A0A5E7QK72-F1
#
_entry.id   AF-A0A5E7QK72-F1
#
_cell.length_a   1.000
_cell.length_b   1.000
_cell.length_c   1.000
_cell.angle_alpha   90.00
_cell.angle_beta   90.00
_cell.angle_gamma   90.00
#
_symmetry.space_group_name_H-M   'P 1'
#
loop_
_entity.id
_entity.type
_entity.pdbx_description
1 polymer ?
#
loop_
_entity_poly.entity_id
_entity_poly.type
_entity_poly.pdbx_seq_one_letter_code
_entity_poly.pdbx_strand_id
1 'polypeptide(L)'
;MSTFAVFGMTLDVATTEARKKTSGTRKNLMVLGGVEPIPEAEWLEMVRKRAEKIMGGGTVRQLSPMFDAPQYAEQFIELARKTLKCRDMHIRAKAVLVDAQNKPIINPKTKAPKVGFTDWPPKQEAQAAA
;
A
#
# COMPACT_ATOMS: atom_id res chain seq x y z
N MET A 1 -18.76 -2.04 13.33
CA MET A 1 -17.41 -1.44 13.26
C MET A 1 -16.71 -2.09 12.09
N SER A 2 -16.34 -1.30 11.08
CA SER A 2 -15.69 -1.84 9.88
C SER A 2 -14.29 -2.32 10.22
N THR A 3 -13.94 -3.51 9.76
CA THR A 3 -12.73 -4.23 10.17
C THR A 3 -11.85 -4.62 8.99
N PHE A 4 -12.40 -4.85 7.80
CA PHE A 4 -11.65 -5.40 6.67
C PHE A 4 -11.27 -4.32 5.67
N ALA A 5 -10.08 -4.39 5.09
CA ALA A 5 -9.67 -3.52 3.99
C ALA A 5 -8.81 -4.30 2.99
N VAL A 6 -8.88 -3.91 1.72
CA VAL A 6 -8.07 -4.49 0.65
C VAL A 6 -6.76 -3.73 0.57
N PHE A 7 -5.67 -4.48 0.62
CA PHE A 7 -4.32 -4.00 0.39
C PHE A 7 -3.76 -4.59 -0.89
N GLY A 8 -2.93 -3.83 -1.58
CA GLY A 8 -2.24 -4.25 -2.79
C GLY A 8 -1.57 -3.09 -3.49
N MET A 9 -1.32 -3.23 -4.78
CA MET A 9 -0.85 -2.12 -5.62
C MET A 9 -1.54 -2.17 -6.98
N THR A 10 -2.10 -1.04 -7.40
CA THR A 10 -2.65 -0.86 -8.75
C THR A 10 -1.79 0.11 -9.54
N LEU A 11 -1.86 0.04 -10.87
CA LEU A 11 -1.13 0.96 -11.74
C LEU A 11 -1.46 2.45 -11.47
N ASP A 12 -2.71 2.76 -11.14
CA ASP A 12 -3.14 4.12 -10.84
C ASP A 12 -2.55 4.64 -9.52
N VAL A 13 -2.51 3.77 -8.51
CA VAL A 13 -1.86 4.11 -7.23
C VAL A 13 -0.34 4.20 -7.42
N ALA A 14 0.26 3.32 -8.22
CA ALA A 14 1.68 3.37 -8.52
C ALA A 14 2.06 4.64 -9.29
N THR A 15 1.24 5.07 -10.26
CA THR A 15 1.49 6.30 -11.03
C THR A 15 1.31 7.54 -10.17
N THR A 16 0.28 7.61 -9.33
CA THR A 16 0.10 8.74 -8.40
C THR A 16 1.25 8.83 -7.39
N GLU A 17 1.74 7.71 -6.85
CA GLU A 17 2.91 7.68 -5.99
C GLU A 17 4.21 8.02 -6.75
N ALA A 18 4.33 7.60 -8.00
CA ALA A 18 5.46 7.96 -8.86
C ALA A 18 5.50 9.46 -9.15
N ARG A 19 4.34 10.10 -9.41
CA ARG A 19 4.21 11.56 -9.60
C ARG A 19 4.70 12.32 -8.38
N LYS A 20 4.28 11.92 -7.18
CA LYS A 20 4.73 12.55 -5.92
C LYS A 20 6.24 12.45 -5.70
N LYS A 21 6.84 11.34 -6.13
CA LYS A 21 8.27 11.08 -5.87
C LYS A 21 9.20 11.61 -6.97
N THR A 22 8.68 11.93 -8.14
CA THR A 22 9.49 12.36 -9.30
C THR A 22 9.60 13.87 -9.31
N SER A 23 10.81 14.38 -9.09
CA SER A 23 11.08 15.82 -9.17
C SER A 23 10.77 16.33 -10.57
N GLY A 24 10.04 17.45 -10.65
CA GLY A 24 9.79 18.16 -11.91
C GLY A 24 10.96 19.03 -12.37
N THR A 25 12.05 19.06 -11.62
CA THR A 25 13.19 19.93 -11.87
C THR A 25 14.49 19.16 -12.00
N ARG A 26 15.33 19.58 -12.96
CA ARG A 26 16.67 19.05 -13.20
C ARG A 26 17.69 20.11 -12.82
N LYS A 27 18.78 19.69 -12.15
CA LYS A 27 19.90 20.61 -11.89
C LYS A 27 20.64 20.88 -13.19
N ASN A 28 20.70 22.14 -13.60
CA ASN A 28 21.49 22.60 -14.73
C ASN A 28 22.42 23.73 -14.26
N LEU A 29 23.72 23.45 -14.18
CA LEU A 29 24.74 24.40 -13.71
C LEU A 29 25.02 25.54 -14.71
N MET A 30 24.49 25.47 -15.94
CA MET A 30 24.68 26.51 -16.96
C MET A 30 23.65 27.65 -16.88
N VAL A 31 22.56 27.50 -16.12
CA VAL A 31 21.54 28.55 -15.95
C VAL A 31 21.72 29.27 -14.62
N LEU A 32 21.56 30.60 -14.62
CA LEU A 32 21.51 31.42 -13.40
C LEU A 32 20.36 30.92 -12.50
N GLY A 33 20.72 30.24 -11.40
CA GLY A 33 19.77 29.58 -10.50
C GLY A 33 19.85 28.04 -10.49
N GLY A 34 20.65 27.43 -11.36
CA GLY A 34 21.10 26.03 -11.21
C GLY A 34 20.05 24.95 -11.47
N VAL A 35 18.82 25.33 -11.88
CA VAL A 35 17.68 24.42 -11.97
C VAL A 35 16.80 24.78 -13.17
N GLU A 36 16.50 23.79 -14.01
CA GLU A 36 15.56 23.91 -15.13
C GLU A 36 14.33 23.02 -14.91
N PRO A 37 13.13 23.47 -15.29
CA PRO A 37 11.94 22.63 -15.30
C PRO A 37 12.07 21.56 -16.40
N ILE A 38 11.75 20.32 -16.06
CA ILE A 38 11.79 19.21 -17.00
C ILE A 38 10.55 19.30 -17.91
N PRO A 39 10.69 19.17 -19.24
CA PRO A 39 9.55 19.12 -20.14
C PRO A 39 8.52 18.07 -19.70
N GLU A 40 7.23 18.38 -19.84
CA GLU A 40 6.15 17.54 -19.32
C GLU A 40 6.19 16.11 -19.90
N ALA A 41 6.51 15.96 -21.18
CA ALA A 41 6.64 14.65 -21.83
C ALA A 41 7.74 13.78 -21.21
N GLU A 42 8.93 14.36 -20.97
CA GLU A 42 10.06 13.67 -20.35
C GLU A 42 9.74 13.33 -18.88
N TRP A 43 9.05 14.24 -18.18
CA TRP A 43 8.60 13.98 -16.82
C TRP A 43 7.58 12.84 -16.74
N LEU A 44 6.62 12.79 -17.66
CA LEU A 44 5.65 11.70 -17.75
C LEU A 44 6.31 10.34 -18.02
N GLU A 45 7.34 10.30 -18.87
CA GLU A 45 8.12 9.08 -19.08
C GLU A 45 8.87 8.63 -17.82
N MET A 46 9.49 9.57 -17.09
CA MET A 46 10.14 9.25 -15.81
C MET A 46 9.14 8.73 -14.78
N VAL A 47 7.95 9.35 -14.69
CA VAL A 47 6.86 8.90 -13.84
C VAL A 47 6.42 7.49 -14.24
N ARG A 48 6.30 7.19 -15.54
CA ARG A 48 5.94 5.86 -16.03
C ARG A 48 6.99 4.82 -15.65
N LYS A 49 8.28 5.06 -15.93
CA LYS A 49 9.39 4.17 -15.54
C LYS A 49 9.41 3.92 -14.03
N ARG A 50 9.12 4.96 -13.24
CA ARG A 50 9.06 4.84 -11.78
C ARG A 50 7.81 4.10 -11.30
N ALA A 51 6.67 4.29 -11.95
CA ALA A 51 5.45 3.55 -11.68
C ALA A 51 5.65 2.06 -11.98
N GLU A 52 6.30 1.72 -13.09
CA GLU A 52 6.70 0.34 -13.42
C GLU A 52 7.63 -0.24 -12.36
N LYS A 53 8.61 0.53 -11.87
CA LYS A 53 9.46 0.11 -10.74
C LYS A 53 8.69 -0.10 -9.44
N ILE A 54 7.70 0.74 -9.14
CA ILE A 54 6.82 0.57 -7.98
C ILE A 54 5.95 -0.68 -8.16
N MET A 55 5.43 -0.92 -9.36
CA MET A 55 4.67 -2.11 -9.71
C MET A 55 5.54 -3.38 -9.66
N GLY A 56 6.84 -3.32 -9.92
CA GLY A 56 7.76 -4.45 -9.76
C GLY A 56 8.31 -4.65 -8.33
N GLY A 57 8.03 -3.73 -7.40
CA GLY A 57 8.48 -3.83 -6.01
C GLY A 57 7.50 -4.61 -5.11
N GLY A 58 7.84 -4.75 -3.82
CA GLY A 58 7.00 -5.46 -2.83
C GLY A 58 6.10 -4.56 -1.97
N THR A 59 6.04 -3.25 -2.24
CA THR A 59 5.25 -2.33 -1.40
C THR A 59 3.76 -2.48 -1.67
N VAL A 60 2.94 -2.58 -0.62
CA VAL A 60 1.47 -2.61 -0.72
C VAL A 60 0.86 -1.41 0.01
N ARG A 61 -0.29 -0.95 -0.46
CA ARG A 61 -1.06 0.16 0.12
C ARG A 61 -2.50 -0.26 0.30
N GLN A 62 -3.21 0.42 1.19
CA GLN A 62 -4.66 0.26 1.31
C GLN A 62 -5.32 0.84 0.05
N LEU A 63 -6.06 0.00 -0.68
CA LEU A 63 -6.74 0.35 -1.94
C LEU A 63 -8.21 0.67 -1.72
N SER A 64 -8.84 0.07 -0.71
CA SER A 64 -10.27 0.21 -0.43
C SER A 64 -10.53 0.99 0.86
N PRO A 65 -11.74 1.54 1.04
CA PRO A 65 -12.23 1.90 2.36
C PRO A 65 -12.32 0.65 3.26
N MET A 66 -12.62 0.86 4.54
CA MET A 66 -12.90 -0.23 5.46
C MET A 66 -14.30 -0.78 5.22
N PHE A 67 -14.41 -2.10 5.18
CA PHE A 67 -15.65 -2.85 5.03
C PHE A 67 -16.01 -3.56 6.34
N ASP A 68 -17.31 -3.76 6.55
CA ASP A 68 -17.82 -4.48 7.72
C ASP A 68 -17.66 -6.00 7.60
N ALA A 69 -17.57 -6.52 6.38
CA ALA A 69 -17.52 -7.96 6.12
C ALA A 69 -16.46 -8.29 5.05
N PRO A 70 -15.78 -9.46 5.15
CA PRO A 70 -14.73 -9.83 4.21
C PRO A 70 -15.26 -10.08 2.80
N GLN A 71 -16.52 -10.49 2.64
CA GLN A 71 -17.13 -10.76 1.32
C GLN A 71 -17.17 -9.49 0.46
N TYR A 72 -17.40 -8.32 1.05
CA TYR A 72 -17.34 -7.05 0.33
C TYR A 72 -15.91 -6.70 -0.12
N ALA A 73 -14.91 -7.05 0.69
CA ALA A 73 -13.51 -6.89 0.32
C ALA A 73 -13.10 -7.87 -0.81
N GLU A 74 -13.64 -9.09 -0.80
CA GLU A 74 -13.44 -10.08 -1.89
C GLU A 74 -14.06 -9.59 -3.19
N GLN A 75 -15.30 -9.08 -3.16
CA GLN A 75 -15.96 -8.49 -4.33
C GLN A 75 -15.17 -7.31 -4.91
N PHE A 76 -14.60 -6.47 -4.04
CA PHE A 76 -13.73 -5.38 -4.47
C PHE A 76 -12.48 -5.91 -5.17
N ILE A 77 -11.83 -6.94 -4.62
CA ILE A 77 -10.67 -7.58 -5.24
C ILE A 77 -11.04 -8.15 -6.61
N GLU A 78 -12.17 -8.85 -6.70
CA GLU A 78 -12.63 -9.46 -7.95
C GLU A 78 -12.89 -8.40 -9.02
N LEU A 79 -13.59 -7.32 -8.67
CA LEU A 79 -13.84 -6.20 -9.58
C LEU A 79 -12.53 -5.55 -10.03
N ALA A 80 -11.65 -5.24 -9.09
CA ALA A 80 -10.37 -4.59 -9.38
C ALA A 80 -9.44 -5.49 -10.22
N ARG A 81 -9.49 -6.82 -10.10
CA ARG A 81 -8.75 -7.73 -10.99
C ARG A 81 -9.30 -7.75 -12.41
N LYS A 82 -10.61 -7.56 -12.58
CA LYS A 82 -11.25 -7.51 -13.91
C LYS A 82 -10.98 -6.20 -14.63
N THR A 83 -10.95 -5.09 -13.91
CA THR A 83 -10.88 -3.74 -14.52
C THR A 83 -9.48 -3.13 -14.54
N LEU A 84 -8.60 -3.51 -13.60
CA LEU A 84 -7.31 -2.83 -13.38
C LEU A 84 -6.12 -3.79 -13.42
N LYS A 85 -4.94 -3.23 -13.70
CA LYS A 85 -3.66 -3.91 -13.49
C LYS A 85 -3.30 -3.85 -12.00
N CYS A 86 -3.45 -4.99 -11.34
CA CYS A 86 -3.30 -5.15 -9.89
C CYS A 86 -2.24 -6.19 -9.56
N ARG A 87 -1.50 -5.97 -8.46
CA ARG A 87 -0.64 -6.99 -7.82
C ARG A 87 -0.90 -7.11 -6.32
N ASP A 88 -0.54 -8.27 -5.78
CA ASP A 88 -0.52 -8.57 -4.35
C ASP A 88 -1.79 -8.16 -3.62
N MET A 89 -2.97 -8.37 -4.24
CA MET A 89 -4.23 -8.00 -3.61
C MET A 89 -4.63 -9.03 -2.56
N HIS A 90 -4.69 -8.57 -1.31
CA HIS A 90 -5.05 -9.37 -0.15
C HIS A 90 -5.89 -8.55 0.82
N ILE A 91 -6.70 -9.23 1.62
CA ILE A 91 -7.54 -8.60 2.64
C ILE A 91 -6.71 -8.51 3.92
N ARG A 92 -6.83 -7.39 4.64
CA ARG A 92 -6.33 -7.27 6.01
C ARG A 92 -7.46 -6.88 6.94
N ALA A 93 -7.47 -7.47 8.12
CA ALA A 93 -8.41 -7.17 9.18
C ALA A 93 -7.75 -6.25 10.22
N LYS A 94 -8.52 -5.30 10.75
CA LYS A 94 -8.11 -4.45 11.86
C LYS A 94 -8.17 -5.29 13.15
N ALA A 95 -7.02 -5.57 13.72
CA ALA A 95 -6.87 -6.40 14.92
C ALA A 95 -5.89 -5.78 15.91
N VAL A 96 -5.95 -6.24 17.16
CA VAL A 96 -4.96 -5.90 18.17
C VAL A 96 -3.63 -6.56 17.77
N LEU A 97 -2.59 -5.75 17.62
CA LEU A 97 -1.26 -6.26 17.33
C LEU A 97 -0.73 -6.97 18.58
N VAL A 98 -0.37 -8.23 18.40
CA VAL A 98 0.29 -9.05 19.42
C VAL A 98 1.79 -9.11 19.16
N ASP A 99 2.57 -9.28 20.22
CA ASP A 99 4.00 -9.59 20.13
C ASP A 99 4.22 -11.08 19.75
N ALA A 100 5.48 -11.48 19.63
CA ALA A 100 5.85 -12.88 19.32
C ALA A 100 5.45 -13.89 20.42
N GLN A 101 4.99 -13.40 21.57
CA GLN A 101 4.53 -14.16 22.73
C GLN A 101 3.01 -14.06 22.90
N ASN A 102 2.29 -13.63 21.87
CA ASN A 102 0.83 -13.45 21.85
C ASN A 102 0.28 -12.42 22.86
N LYS A 103 1.13 -11.55 23.42
CA LYS A 103 0.68 -10.47 24.31
C LYS A 103 0.35 -9.22 23.49
N PRO A 104 -0.76 -8.53 23.77
CA PRO A 104 -1.09 -7.26 23.12
C PRO A 104 0.04 -6.24 23.27
N ILE A 105 0.48 -5.63 22.17
CA ILE A 105 1.43 -4.52 22.22
C ILE A 105 0.68 -3.32 22.81
N ILE A 106 0.92 -3.03 24.09
CA ILE A 106 0.29 -1.90 24.77
C ILE A 106 1.08 -0.63 24.46
N ASN A 107 0.38 0.45 24.10
CA ASN A 107 1.03 1.75 23.97
C ASN A 107 1.35 2.30 25.37
N PRO A 108 2.63 2.59 25.70
CA PRO A 108 3.03 3.05 27.03
C PRO A 108 2.36 4.36 27.46
N LYS A 109 1.93 5.21 26.50
CA LYS A 109 1.30 6.50 26.79
C LYS A 109 -0.21 6.40 27.04
N THR A 110 -0.91 5.55 26.30
CA THR A 110 -2.38 5.46 26.36
C THR A 110 -2.88 4.24 27.12
N LYS A 111 -2.00 3.29 27.47
CA LYS A 111 -2.33 1.98 28.07
C LYS A 111 -3.32 1.14 27.26
N ALA A 112 -3.67 1.58 26.06
CA ALA A 112 -4.57 0.87 25.15
C ALA A 112 -3.78 -0.13 24.28
N PRO A 113 -4.38 -1.26 23.91
CA PRO A 113 -3.81 -2.17 22.92
C PRO A 113 -3.60 -1.46 21.58
N LYS A 114 -2.44 -1.65 20.96
CA LYS A 114 -2.14 -1.08 19.66
C LYS A 114 -2.93 -1.83 18.59
N VAL A 115 -3.87 -1.13 17.98
CA VAL A 115 -4.67 -1.68 16.88
C VAL A 115 -3.94 -1.43 15.55
N GLY A 116 -3.79 -2.47 14.75
CA GLY A 116 -3.16 -2.43 13.44
C GLY A 116 -3.90 -3.33 12.45
N PHE A 117 -3.24 -3.63 11.34
CA PHE A 117 -3.78 -4.53 10.31
C PHE A 117 -3.03 -5.86 10.33
N THR A 118 -3.77 -6.97 10.38
CA THR A 118 -3.26 -8.33 10.25
C THR A 118 -3.82 -8.98 8.99
N ASP A 119 -3.13 -9.98 8.45
CA ASP A 119 -3.57 -10.65 7.22
C ASP A 119 -4.85 -11.47 7.44
N TRP A 120 -5.70 -11.51 6.40
CA TRP A 120 -6.96 -12.27 6.37
C TRP A 120 -6.97 -13.28 5.21
N PRO A 121 -7.40 -14.54 5.42
CA PRO A 121 -7.75 -15.13 6.71
C PRO A 121 -6.53 -15.17 7.64
N PRO A 122 -6.72 -15.10 8.97
CA PRO A 122 -5.60 -15.22 9.90
C PRO A 122 -4.88 -16.53 9.58
N LYS A 123 -3.56 -16.46 9.36
CA LYS A 123 -2.77 -17.69 9.26
C LYS A 123 -3.08 -18.51 10.51
N GLN A 124 -3.66 -19.70 10.31
CA GLN A 124 -3.62 -20.72 11.34
C GLN A 124 -2.13 -21.00 11.54
N GLU A 125 -1.51 -20.35 12.53
CA GLU A 125 -0.28 -20.88 13.10
C GLU A 125 -0.61 -22.33 13.44
N ALA A 126 0.11 -23.23 12.79
CA ALA A 126 -0.14 -24.66 12.84
C ALA A 126 -0.51 -25.07 14.28
N GLN A 127 -1.62 -25.81 14.40
CA GLN A 127 -1.78 -26.79 15.46
C GLN A 127 -0.60 -27.77 15.34
N ALA A 128 0.57 -27.37 15.82
CA ALA A 128 1.78 -28.19 15.97
C ALA A 128 1.97 -28.43 17.47
N ALA A 129 0.97 -29.08 18.04
CA ALA A 129 1.03 -29.74 19.33
C ALA A 129 0.16 -31.00 19.20
N ALA A 130 0.70 -32.00 18.49
CA ALA A 130 0.26 -33.39 18.56
C ALA A 130 1.52 -34.26 18.46
#